data_AF-A0A2A4F7K7-F1
#
_entry.id   AF-A0A2A4F7K7-F1
#
_cell.length_a   1.000
_cell.length_b   1.000
_cell.length_c   1.000
_cell.angle_alpha   90.00
_cell.angle_beta   90.00
_cell.angle_gamma   90.00
#
_symmetry.space_group_name_H-M   'P 1'
#
loop_
_entity.id
_entity.type
_entity.pdbx_description
1 polymer ?
#
loop_
_entity_poly.entity_id
_entity_poly.type
_entity_poly.pdbx_seq_one_letter_code
_entity_poly.pdbx_strand_id
1 'polypeptide(L)'
;MPSFGNTIGPSITQIYRVILQIHDLHDTYLDGKPVTGKSLSPWQLVKGSLGIGISTRPNGTRSVKLEYAGFTNLVQPLPALGDLIPETLTKQRAFASRSPYIFGVDPLPAVTLHGNTRAVFLQRDGGLSPSTSIAKYNSTTRELVLLNTIEQVDRTLCELNAKLPVLRF
;
A
#
# COMPACT_ATOMS: atom_id res chain seq x y z
N MET A 1 26.06 -7.95 4.21
CA MET A 1 27.11 -7.38 3.35
C MET A 1 28.42 -7.41 4.13
N PRO A 2 29.58 -7.64 3.49
CA PRO A 2 30.85 -7.59 4.19
C PRO A 2 31.09 -6.17 4.73
N SER A 3 31.54 -6.07 5.99
CA SER A 3 31.89 -4.83 6.67
C SER A 3 33.38 -4.81 6.99
N PHE A 4 34.00 -3.63 6.96
CA PHE A 4 35.36 -3.47 7.46
C PHE A 4 35.30 -3.32 8.98
N GLY A 5 36.02 -4.20 9.70
CA GLY A 5 36.13 -4.15 11.16
C GLY A 5 34.81 -4.33 11.92
N ASN A 6 33.83 -5.06 11.38
CA ASN A 6 32.52 -5.29 12.00
C ASN A 6 31.66 -4.04 12.30
N THR A 7 32.09 -2.84 11.87
CA THR A 7 31.47 -1.57 12.33
C THR A 7 31.16 -0.61 11.19
N ILE A 8 31.92 -0.63 10.08
CA ILE A 8 31.75 0.30 8.96
C ILE A 8 31.47 -0.53 7.70
N GLY A 9 30.25 -0.45 7.19
CA GLY A 9 29.86 -1.16 5.99
C GLY A 9 28.54 -0.64 5.42
N PRO A 10 28.22 -1.00 4.17
CA PRO A 10 26.98 -0.61 3.55
C PRO A 10 25.79 -1.19 4.30
N SER A 11 24.74 -0.39 4.44
CA SER A 11 23.46 -0.81 5.01
C SER A 11 22.39 -0.87 3.93
N ILE A 12 21.48 -1.83 4.09
CA ILE A 12 20.29 -1.95 3.24
C ILE A 12 19.08 -1.91 4.18
N THR A 13 18.20 -0.93 3.95
CA THR A 13 16.90 -0.84 4.61
C THR A 13 15.84 -1.21 3.60
N GLN A 14 15.06 -2.26 3.87
CA GLN A 14 13.90 -2.61 3.06
C GLN A 14 12.65 -1.99 3.67
N ILE A 15 11.91 -1.25 2.86
CA ILE A 15 10.64 -0.64 3.24
C ILE A 15 9.54 -1.36 2.50
N TYR A 16 8.73 -2.11 3.23
CA TYR A 16 7.52 -2.71 2.69
C TYR A 16 6.36 -1.71 2.78
N ARG A 17 5.61 -1.56 1.69
CA ARG A 17 4.51 -0.61 1.56
C ARG A 17 3.26 -1.33 1.05
N VAL A 18 2.14 -1.02 1.69
CA VAL A 18 0.81 -1.51 1.33
C VAL A 18 -0.14 -0.32 1.20
N ILE A 19 -0.94 -0.30 0.14
CA ILE A 19 -2.01 0.68 -0.07
C ILE A 19 -3.33 -0.07 -0.26
N LEU A 20 -4.23 0.19 0.68
CA LEU A 20 -5.60 -0.25 0.65
C LEU A 20 -6.48 0.93 0.27
N GLN A 21 -7.38 0.73 -0.70
CA GLN A 21 -8.32 1.75 -1.14
C GLN A 21 -9.76 1.29 -0.94
N ILE A 22 -10.57 2.18 -0.38
CA ILE A 22 -12.01 1.99 -0.23
C ILE A 22 -12.67 2.31 -1.57
N HIS A 23 -13.48 1.37 -2.07
CA HIS A 23 -14.22 1.49 -3.32
C HIS A 23 -15.72 1.34 -3.08
N ASP A 24 -16.52 2.09 -3.84
CA ASP A 24 -17.96 1.86 -3.94
C ASP A 24 -18.20 0.74 -4.96
N LEU A 25 -18.87 -0.32 -4.51
CA LEU A 25 -19.25 -1.43 -5.38
C LEU A 25 -20.40 -1.02 -6.29
N HIS A 26 -20.34 -1.55 -7.51
CA HIS A 26 -21.35 -1.33 -8.53
C HIS A 26 -21.83 -2.69 -9.03
N ASP A 27 -23.14 -2.79 -9.23
CA ASP A 27 -23.73 -3.92 -9.91
C ASP A 27 -23.56 -3.73 -11.41
N THR A 28 -23.03 -4.75 -12.07
CA THR A 28 -22.80 -4.75 -13.52
C THR A 28 -23.99 -5.39 -14.22
N TYR A 29 -24.47 -4.72 -15.26
CA TYR A 29 -25.54 -5.20 -16.13
C TYR A 29 -25.02 -5.30 -17.56
N LEU A 30 -25.42 -6.35 -18.26
CA LEU A 30 -25.13 -6.54 -19.68
C LEU A 30 -26.45 -6.66 -20.44
N ASP A 31 -26.66 -5.75 -21.40
CA ASP A 31 -27.95 -5.54 -22.07
C ASP A 31 -29.13 -5.35 -21.08
N GLY A 32 -28.87 -4.65 -19.97
CA GLY A 32 -29.88 -4.40 -18.93
C GLY A 32 -30.19 -5.59 -18.01
N LYS A 33 -29.55 -6.76 -18.21
CA LYS A 33 -29.67 -7.92 -17.31
C LYS A 33 -28.52 -7.96 -16.31
N PRO A 34 -28.76 -8.24 -15.02
CA PRO A 34 -27.70 -8.30 -14.02
C PRO A 34 -26.72 -9.44 -14.34
N VAL A 35 -25.43 -9.13 -14.32
CA VAL A 35 -24.35 -10.12 -14.44
C VAL A 35 -24.19 -10.78 -13.07
N THR A 36 -24.96 -11.83 -12.83
CA THR A 36 -24.75 -12.75 -11.69
C THR A 36 -23.91 -13.93 -12.18
N GLY A 37 -23.17 -14.61 -11.31
CA GLY A 37 -22.28 -15.76 -11.67
C GLY A 37 -22.97 -16.97 -12.31
N LYS A 38 -24.24 -16.84 -12.70
CA LYS A 38 -24.96 -17.75 -13.60
C LYS A 38 -24.46 -17.53 -15.03
N SER A 39 -24.49 -18.58 -15.85
CA SER A 39 -23.88 -18.57 -17.18
C SER A 39 -24.47 -17.45 -18.06
N LEU A 40 -23.61 -16.49 -18.41
CA LEU A 40 -23.84 -15.58 -19.54
C LEU A 40 -23.91 -16.41 -20.83
N SER A 41 -24.72 -15.99 -21.79
CA SER A 41 -24.68 -16.64 -23.11
C SER A 41 -23.31 -16.39 -23.77
N PRO A 42 -22.88 -17.26 -24.72
CA PRO A 42 -21.61 -17.06 -25.43
C PRO A 42 -21.48 -15.68 -26.08
N TRP A 43 -22.57 -15.15 -26.64
CA TRP A 43 -22.58 -13.81 -27.23
C TRP A 43 -22.48 -12.70 -26.19
N GLN A 44 -23.07 -12.90 -25.01
CA GLN A 44 -22.94 -11.96 -23.89
C GLN A 44 -21.52 -11.94 -23.32
N LEU A 45 -20.81 -13.08 -23.31
CA LEU A 45 -19.39 -13.13 -22.95
C LEU A 45 -18.52 -12.33 -23.93
N VAL A 46 -18.76 -12.49 -25.24
CA VAL A 46 -18.06 -11.71 -26.27
C VAL A 46 -18.33 -10.21 -26.12
N LYS A 47 -19.58 -9.81 -25.93
CA LYS A 47 -19.91 -8.39 -25.70
C LYS A 47 -19.27 -7.86 -24.41
N GLY A 48 -19.28 -8.67 -23.35
CA GLY A 48 -18.66 -8.35 -22.07
C GLY A 48 -17.14 -8.14 -22.18
N SER A 49 -16.43 -8.99 -22.92
CA SER A 49 -14.98 -8.83 -23.12
C SER A 49 -14.62 -7.60 -23.95
N LEU A 50 -15.51 -7.17 -24.83
CA LEU A 50 -15.36 -5.98 -25.67
C LEU A 50 -15.90 -4.70 -25.03
N GLY A 51 -16.49 -4.77 -23.84
CA GLY A 51 -17.08 -3.60 -23.16
C GLY A 51 -18.42 -3.12 -23.74
N ILE A 52 -19.06 -3.91 -24.61
CA ILE A 52 -20.27 -3.52 -25.34
C ILE A 52 -21.52 -3.80 -24.49
N GLY A 53 -22.39 -2.80 -24.33
CA GLY A 53 -23.68 -2.97 -23.63
C GLY A 53 -23.56 -3.16 -22.12
N ILE A 54 -22.39 -2.85 -21.55
CA ILE A 54 -22.15 -2.86 -20.11
C ILE A 54 -22.68 -1.57 -19.52
N SER A 55 -23.46 -1.68 -18.46
CA SER A 55 -23.83 -0.56 -17.61
C SER A 55 -23.58 -0.93 -16.15
N THR A 56 -23.16 0.04 -15.37
CA THR A 56 -22.91 -0.12 -13.93
C THR A 56 -23.88 0.74 -13.15
N ARG A 57 -24.38 0.22 -12.03
CA ARG A 57 -25.21 1.00 -11.10
C ARG A 57 -24.63 0.89 -9.70
N PRO A 58 -24.55 1.99 -8.93
CA PRO A 58 -24.08 1.94 -7.56
C PRO A 58 -25.01 1.05 -6.73
N ASN A 59 -24.45 0.08 -6.00
CA ASN A 59 -25.24 -0.80 -5.14
C ASN A 59 -25.24 -0.36 -3.66
N GLY A 60 -24.62 0.79 -3.37
CA GLY A 60 -24.53 1.37 -2.04
C GLY A 60 -23.58 0.63 -1.08
N THR A 61 -22.94 -0.45 -1.53
CA THR A 61 -21.98 -1.23 -0.75
C THR A 61 -20.57 -0.72 -1.00
N ARG A 62 -19.72 -0.79 0.02
CA ARG A 62 -18.30 -0.45 -0.08
C ARG A 62 -17.45 -1.68 0.20
N SER A 63 -16.29 -1.72 -0.43
CA SER A 63 -15.26 -2.72 -0.16
C SER A 63 -13.90 -2.06 0.00
N VAL A 64 -12.96 -2.77 0.59
CA VAL A 64 -11.54 -2.42 0.54
C VAL A 64 -10.86 -3.34 -0.45
N LYS A 65 -10.08 -2.74 -1.32
CA LYS A 65 -9.25 -3.42 -2.30
C LYS A 65 -7.79 -3.12 -2.02
N LEU A 66 -6.95 -4.14 -2.13
CA LEU A 66 -5.51 -3.96 -2.22
C LEU A 66 -5.18 -3.35 -3.59
N GLU A 67 -4.63 -2.16 -3.62
CA GLU A 67 -4.19 -1.50 -4.86
C GLU A 67 -2.70 -1.68 -5.11
N TYR A 68 -1.91 -1.69 -4.04
CA TYR A 68 -0.47 -1.85 -4.14
C TYR A 68 0.08 -2.58 -2.91
N ALA A 69 0.96 -3.55 -3.16
CA ALA A 69 1.82 -4.13 -2.14
C ALA A 69 3.20 -4.36 -2.76
N GLY A 70 4.23 -3.79 -2.17
CA GLY A 70 5.58 -3.92 -2.70
C GLY A 70 6.62 -3.41 -1.72
N PHE A 71 7.88 -3.44 -2.13
CA PHE A 71 8.97 -2.92 -1.31
C PHE A 71 9.91 -2.02 -2.10
N THR A 72 10.53 -1.09 -1.40
CA THR A 72 11.67 -0.32 -1.89
C THR A 72 12.87 -0.63 -1.02
N ASN A 73 14.00 -0.96 -1.65
CA ASN A 73 15.26 -1.12 -0.94
C ASN A 73 16.00 0.21 -0.98
N LEU A 74 16.45 0.65 0.18
CA LEU A 74 17.27 1.81 0.34
C LEU A 74 18.68 1.37 0.70
N VAL A 75 19.66 1.75 -0.11
CA VAL A 75 21.07 1.40 0.09
C VAL A 75 21.80 2.63 0.59
N GLN A 76 22.52 2.48 1.69
CA GLN A 76 23.48 3.45 2.17
C GLN A 76 24.88 2.84 2.00
N PRO A 77 25.72 3.34 1.08
CA PRO A 77 27.03 2.76 0.81
C PRO A 77 27.98 2.84 2.01
N LEU A 78 28.00 3.97 2.71
CA LEU A 78 28.81 4.19 3.91
C LEU A 78 27.98 4.91 4.99
N PRO A 79 28.17 4.58 6.28
CA PRO A 79 27.59 5.37 7.36
C PRO A 79 28.20 6.78 7.36
N ALA A 80 27.41 7.78 7.78
CA ALA A 80 27.93 9.13 7.99
C ALA A 80 28.86 9.14 9.20
N LEU A 81 30.15 9.43 8.97
CA LEU A 81 31.20 9.51 9.99
C LEU A 81 31.67 10.96 10.11
N GLY A 82 30.79 11.84 10.59
CA GLY A 82 31.04 13.28 10.57
C GLY A 82 31.31 13.81 9.16
N ASP A 83 32.08 14.90 9.06
CA ASP A 83 32.41 15.57 7.79
C ASP A 83 33.52 14.85 6.98
N LEU A 84 33.99 13.69 7.43
CA LEU A 84 35.12 12.96 6.83
C LEU A 84 34.75 12.25 5.53
N ILE A 85 33.46 12.02 5.26
CA ILE A 85 32.98 11.27 4.09
C ILE A 85 32.04 12.16 3.28
N PRO A 86 32.25 12.30 1.95
CA PRO A 86 31.34 13.05 1.09
C PRO A 86 29.89 12.58 1.24
N GLU A 87 28.95 13.52 1.33
CA GLU A 87 27.51 13.23 1.44
C GLU A 87 26.99 12.28 0.34
N THR A 88 27.61 12.32 -0.84
CA THR A 88 27.23 11.46 -1.97
C THR A 88 27.38 9.97 -1.69
N LEU A 89 28.32 9.59 -0.81
CA LEU A 89 28.61 8.21 -0.39
C LEU A 89 27.90 7.83 0.92
N THR A 90 27.46 8.82 1.70
CA THR A 90 26.74 8.59 2.96
C THR A 90 25.22 8.68 2.83
N LYS A 91 24.73 9.32 1.76
CA LYS A 91 23.30 9.48 1.50
C LYS A 91 22.66 8.15 1.08
N GLN A 92 21.57 7.84 1.75
CA GLN A 92 20.73 6.70 1.42
C GLN A 92 20.04 6.92 0.05
N ARG A 93 20.11 5.92 -0.83
CA ARG A 93 19.52 5.98 -2.18
C ARG A 93 18.56 4.82 -2.41
N ALA A 94 17.44 5.10 -3.07
CA ALA A 94 16.53 4.06 -3.49
C ALA A 94 17.16 3.24 -4.62
N PHE A 95 17.20 1.93 -4.41
CA PHE A 95 17.60 0.96 -5.41
C PHE A 95 16.34 0.24 -5.90
N ALA A 96 15.90 0.60 -7.10
CA ALA A 96 14.78 -0.03 -7.78
C ALA A 96 15.21 -1.39 -8.35
N SER A 97 15.24 -2.42 -7.50
CA SER A 97 15.36 -3.80 -7.99
C SER A 97 14.02 -4.20 -8.62
N ARG A 98 14.05 -4.72 -9.85
CA ARG A 98 12.86 -5.33 -10.46
C ARG A 98 12.53 -6.59 -9.66
N SER A 99 11.47 -6.54 -8.86
CA SER A 99 11.03 -7.65 -8.05
C SER A 99 9.72 -8.23 -8.60
N PRO A 100 9.59 -9.56 -8.73
CA PRO A 100 8.32 -10.19 -9.06
C PRO A 100 7.30 -10.12 -7.90
N TYR A 101 7.72 -9.67 -6.71
CA TYR A 101 6.88 -9.62 -5.51
C TYR A 101 6.17 -8.27 -5.32
N ILE A 102 5.94 -7.53 -6.41
CA ILE A 102 5.17 -6.29 -6.40
C ILE A 102 3.79 -6.58 -6.99
N PHE A 103 2.76 -6.33 -6.19
CA PHE A 103 1.37 -6.36 -6.61
C PHE A 103 0.92 -4.94 -6.97
N GLY A 104 0.36 -4.77 -8.17
CA GLY A 104 -0.21 -3.50 -8.64
C GLY A 104 0.83 -2.43 -8.97
N VAL A 105 0.35 -1.20 -9.18
CA VAL A 105 1.16 0.00 -9.42
C VAL A 105 0.87 0.98 -8.29
N ASP A 106 1.90 1.54 -7.66
CA ASP A 106 1.72 2.48 -6.53
C ASP A 106 0.89 3.70 -6.98
N PRO A 107 -0.36 3.87 -6.50
CA PRO A 107 -1.20 5.00 -6.89
C PRO A 107 -0.79 6.30 -6.18
N LEU A 108 0.07 6.25 -5.15
CA LEU A 108 0.45 7.38 -4.30
C LEU A 108 1.98 7.47 -4.12
N PRO A 109 2.78 7.54 -5.21
CA PRO A 109 4.24 7.47 -5.12
C PRO A 109 4.85 8.68 -4.39
N ALA A 110 4.18 9.84 -4.43
CA ALA A 110 4.62 11.06 -3.75
C ALA A 110 4.31 11.09 -2.24
N VAL A 111 3.43 10.22 -1.75
CA VAL A 111 3.06 10.17 -0.33
C VAL A 111 3.88 9.09 0.34
N THR A 112 4.83 9.45 1.20
CA THR A 112 5.67 8.48 1.91
C THR A 112 5.55 8.64 3.43
N LEU A 113 5.51 7.52 4.14
CA LEU A 113 5.59 7.49 5.60
C LEU A 113 7.03 7.36 6.08
N HIS A 114 7.84 6.56 5.37
CA HIS A 114 9.28 6.50 5.62
C HIS A 114 9.94 7.84 5.26
N GLY A 115 10.79 8.33 6.18
CA GLY A 115 11.44 9.64 6.06
C GLY A 115 10.55 10.84 6.42
N ASN A 116 9.27 10.62 6.72
CA ASN A 116 8.37 11.67 7.19
C ASN A 116 8.57 11.87 8.70
N THR A 117 9.07 13.03 9.10
CA THR A 117 9.39 13.35 10.51
C THR A 117 8.20 13.32 11.46
N ARG A 118 6.97 13.37 10.93
CA ARG A 118 5.73 13.30 11.72
C ARG A 118 5.19 11.88 11.89
N ALA A 119 5.69 10.93 11.09
CA ALA A 119 5.22 9.55 11.10
C ALA A 119 5.90 8.77 12.23
N VAL A 120 5.10 8.07 13.03
CA VAL A 120 5.60 7.14 14.04
C VAL A 120 5.53 5.72 13.50
N PHE A 121 6.61 4.97 13.69
CA PHE A 121 6.65 3.55 13.38
C PHE A 121 6.48 2.74 14.67
N LEU A 122 5.36 2.04 14.75
CA LEU A 122 4.94 1.30 15.92
C LEU A 122 5.38 -0.16 15.83
N GLN A 123 5.74 -0.75 16.96
CA GLN A 123 5.97 -2.18 17.10
C GLN A 123 5.01 -2.76 18.12
N ARG A 124 4.40 -3.88 17.77
CA ARG A 124 3.56 -4.73 18.61
C ARG A 124 4.33 -5.96 19.10
N ASP A 125 3.67 -6.77 19.91
CA ASP A 125 4.15 -8.06 20.42
C ASP A 125 5.52 -7.95 21.13
N GLY A 126 5.68 -6.91 21.96
CA GLY A 126 6.93 -6.67 22.68
C GLY A 126 8.13 -6.38 21.79
N GLY A 127 7.91 -5.92 20.54
CA GLY A 127 8.97 -5.62 19.58
C GLY A 127 9.23 -6.72 18.54
N LEU A 128 8.50 -7.84 18.61
CA LEU A 128 8.66 -8.96 17.67
C LEU A 128 8.02 -8.67 16.30
N SER A 129 7.04 -7.78 16.24
CA SER A 129 6.42 -7.39 14.97
C SER A 129 7.30 -6.39 14.18
N PRO A 130 7.18 -6.36 12.85
CA PRO A 130 7.82 -5.32 12.04
C PRO A 130 7.39 -3.92 12.46
N SER A 131 8.34 -3.00 12.51
CA SER A 131 8.07 -1.58 12.76
C SER A 131 7.20 -1.01 11.64
N THR A 132 5.98 -0.61 11.96
CA THR A 132 4.94 -0.28 10.98
C THR A 132 4.36 1.10 11.25
N SER A 133 4.26 1.93 10.21
CA SER A 133 3.54 3.21 10.25
C SER A 133 2.29 3.12 9.40
N ILE A 134 1.18 3.69 9.87
CA ILE A 134 -0.13 3.63 9.20
C ILE A 134 -0.69 5.03 9.09
N ALA A 135 -1.32 5.33 7.95
CA ALA A 135 -1.97 6.62 7.73
C ALA A 135 -3.25 6.45 6.92
N LYS A 136 -4.18 7.37 7.11
CA LYS A 136 -5.35 7.56 6.26
C LYS A 136 -5.04 8.70 5.29
N TYR A 137 -5.29 8.47 4.01
CA TYR A 137 -5.11 9.47 2.98
C TYR A 137 -6.43 9.75 2.27
N ASN A 138 -6.79 11.01 2.14
CA ASN A 138 -7.93 11.46 1.35
C ASN A 138 -7.42 12.01 0.01
N SER A 139 -7.74 11.34 -1.09
CA SER A 139 -7.27 11.75 -2.43
C SER A 139 -7.86 13.07 -2.90
N THR A 140 -9.08 13.42 -2.47
CA THR A 140 -9.76 14.65 -2.84
C THR A 140 -9.19 15.86 -2.11
N THR A 141 -9.07 15.78 -0.78
CA THR A 141 -8.54 16.89 0.05
C THR A 141 -7.01 16.90 0.12
N ARG A 142 -6.35 15.83 -0.33
CA ARG A 142 -4.92 15.55 -0.18
C ARG A 142 -4.44 15.50 1.28
N GLU A 143 -5.37 15.32 2.21
CA GLU A 143 -5.07 15.24 3.64
C GLU A 143 -4.48 13.88 3.98
N LEU A 144 -3.36 13.90 4.72
CA LEU A 144 -2.72 12.72 5.28
C LEU A 144 -2.82 12.75 6.81
N VAL A 145 -3.63 11.85 7.36
CA VAL A 145 -3.81 11.69 8.81
C VAL A 145 -2.99 10.49 9.27
N LEU A 146 -1.97 10.74 10.07
CA LEU A 146 -1.06 9.72 10.61
C LEU A 146 -1.68 9.07 11.86
N LEU A 147 -1.57 7.75 11.95
CA LEU A 147 -2.01 6.98 13.12
C LEU A 147 -0.76 6.64 13.95
N ASN A 148 -0.48 7.48 14.93
CA ASN A 148 0.80 7.46 15.66
C ASN A 148 0.73 6.71 16.99
N THR A 149 -0.43 6.15 17.38
CA THR A 149 -0.57 5.30 18.57
C THR A 149 -1.28 3.99 18.24
N ILE A 150 -1.05 2.97 19.06
CA ILE A 150 -1.68 1.65 18.89
C ILE A 150 -3.20 1.77 19.00
N GLU A 151 -3.72 2.58 19.94
CA GLU A 151 -5.15 2.79 20.13
C GLU A 151 -5.80 3.49 18.92
N GLN A 152 -5.09 4.42 18.28
CA GLN A 152 -5.58 5.06 17.05
C GLN A 152 -5.69 4.07 15.89
N VAL A 153 -4.70 3.19 15.76
CA VAL A 153 -4.72 2.12 14.75
C VAL A 153 -5.87 1.17 15.03
N ASP A 154 -5.99 0.64 16.24
CA ASP A 154 -6.99 -0.37 16.59
C ASP A 154 -8.41 0.18 16.45
N ARG A 155 -8.66 1.40 16.92
CA ARG A 155 -9.94 2.07 16.70
C ARG A 155 -10.26 2.22 15.22
N THR A 156 -9.29 2.63 14.39
CA THR A 156 -9.50 2.78 12.95
C THR A 156 -9.82 1.45 12.28
N LEU A 157 -9.12 0.37 12.66
CA LEU A 157 -9.37 -0.97 12.13
C LEU A 157 -10.75 -1.49 12.57
N CYS A 158 -11.13 -1.28 13.83
CA CYS A 158 -12.47 -1.61 14.32
C CYS A 158 -13.57 -0.85 13.56
N GLU A 159 -13.39 0.47 13.35
CA GLU A 159 -14.32 1.27 12.56
C GLU A 159 -14.41 0.79 11.10
N LEU A 160 -13.28 0.41 10.50
CA LEU A 160 -13.23 -0.11 9.15
C LEU A 160 -13.99 -1.44 9.05
N ASN A 161 -13.76 -2.36 9.98
CA ASN A 161 -14.44 -3.65 10.05
C ASN A 161 -15.95 -3.50 10.29
N ALA A 162 -16.36 -2.57 11.15
CA ALA A 162 -17.77 -2.30 11.41
C ALA A 162 -18.50 -1.71 10.19
N LYS A 163 -17.82 -0.87 9.41
CA LYS A 163 -18.38 -0.22 8.22
C LYS A 163 -18.28 -1.08 6.95
N LEU A 164 -17.34 -2.02 6.91
CA LEU A 164 -17.02 -2.84 5.73
C LEU A 164 -16.90 -4.32 6.14
N PRO A 165 -18.03 -5.01 6.43
CA PRO A 165 -18.02 -6.39 6.94
C PRO A 165 -17.45 -7.43 5.97
N VAL A 166 -17.15 -7.04 4.73
CA VAL A 166 -16.48 -7.88 3.70
C VAL A 166 -14.98 -8.04 3.99
N LEU A 167 -14.42 -7.32 4.96
CA LEU A 167 -13.02 -7.44 5.42
C LEU A 167 -12.84 -8.47 6.54
N ARG A 168 -13.44 -9.66 6.42
CA ARG A 168 -13.04 -10.78 7.28
C ARG A 168 -11.73 -11.33 6.73
N PHE A 169 -10.63 -11.04 7.42
CA PHE A 169 -9.38 -11.77 7.28
C PHE A 169 -9.53 -13.20 7.82
#